data_AF-A0A352Z537-F1
#
_entry.id   AF-A0A352Z537-F1
#
_cell.length_a   1.000
_cell.length_b   1.000
_cell.length_c   1.000
_cell.angle_alpha   90.00
_cell.angle_beta   90.00
_cell.angle_gamma   90.00
#
_symmetry.space_group_name_H-M   'P 1'
#
loop_
_entity.id
_entity.type
_entity.pdbx_description
1 polymer ?
#
loop_
_entity_poly.entity_id
_entity_poly.type
_entity_poly.pdbx_seq_one_letter_code
_entity_poly.pdbx_strand_id
1 'polypeptide(L)'
;MVEKVSHRSLTEEQKNILKQALWDLNLTPEEFLAIIEGTSDRKWPDRGFCVARLLESVNWFDIVKIIEPIKIYALWENAKKYVRADSIKEGMDFASRILQKNYLPSPG
;
A
#
# COMPACT_ATOMS: atom_id res chain seq x y z
N MET A 1 19.36 -19.95 -4.50
CA MET A 1 19.41 -19.57 -3.07
C MET A 1 18.15 -18.77 -2.82
N VAL A 2 17.19 -19.33 -2.10
CA VAL A 2 15.93 -18.63 -1.81
C VAL A 2 16.19 -17.75 -0.60
N GLU A 3 16.22 -16.43 -0.80
CA GLU A 3 16.33 -15.47 0.29
C GLU A 3 15.16 -15.70 1.26
N LYS A 4 15.48 -15.94 2.53
CA LYS A 4 14.50 -16.04 3.60
C LYS A 4 13.73 -14.72 3.65
N VAL A 5 12.42 -14.79 3.35
CA VAL A 5 11.48 -13.67 3.54
C VAL A 5 11.63 -13.16 4.96
N SER A 6 12.20 -11.96 5.11
CA SER A 6 12.30 -11.29 6.39
C SER A 6 10.88 -10.91 6.81
N HIS A 7 10.29 -11.67 7.73
CA HIS A 7 9.04 -11.27 8.37
C HIS A 7 9.33 -10.03 9.21
N ARG A 8 9.07 -8.85 8.63
CA ARG A 8 9.09 -7.59 9.36
C ARG A 8 8.15 -7.72 10.56
N SER A 9 8.71 -7.65 11.77
CA SER A 9 7.90 -7.65 12.99
C SER A 9 7.19 -6.31 13.10
N LEU A 10 5.86 -6.33 12.98
CA LEU A 10 5.02 -5.15 13.15
C LEU A 10 4.79 -4.84 14.64
N THR A 11 4.71 -3.56 14.97
CA THR A 11 4.23 -3.14 16.30
C THR A 11 2.73 -3.39 16.42
N GLU A 12 2.20 -3.45 17.65
CA GLU A 12 0.76 -3.60 17.87
C GLU A 12 -0.06 -2.45 17.26
N GLU A 13 0.47 -1.22 17.28
CA GLU A 13 -0.14 -0.07 16.60
C GLU A 13 -0.27 -0.34 15.10
N GLN A 14 0.81 -0.77 14.44
CA GLN A 14 0.82 -1.06 13.01
C GLN A 14 -0.14 -2.20 12.65
N LYS A 15 -0.18 -3.26 13.47
CA LYS A 15 -1.15 -4.36 13.30
C LYS A 15 -2.58 -3.86 13.38
N ASN A 16 -2.89 -3.00 14.36
CA ASN A 16 -4.24 -2.46 14.54
C ASN A 16 -4.67 -1.54 13.41
N ILE A 17 -3.75 -0.76 12.86
CA ILE A 17 -4.00 0.03 11.65
C ILE A 17 -4.31 -0.89 10.47
N LEU A 18 -3.48 -1.91 10.20
CA LEU A 18 -3.69 -2.81 9.07
C LEU A 18 -4.98 -3.63 9.18
N LYS A 19 -5.39 -4.04 10.39
CA LYS A 19 -6.65 -4.77 10.61
C LYS A 19 -7.89 -4.04 10.09
N GLN A 20 -7.88 -2.70 10.04
CA GLN A 20 -8.99 -1.91 9.48
C GLN A 20 -9.26 -2.25 8.00
N ALA A 21 -8.23 -2.69 7.26
CA ALA A 21 -8.33 -3.09 5.85
C ALA A 21 -8.67 -4.58 5.64
N LEU A 22 -8.79 -5.38 6.71
CA LEU A 22 -8.82 -6.85 6.64
C LEU A 22 -10.17 -7.47 7.06
N TRP A 23 -11.22 -6.67 7.25
CA TRP A 23 -12.47 -7.17 7.83
C TRP A 23 -13.17 -8.28 7.03
N ASP A 24 -12.93 -8.37 5.72
CA ASP A 24 -13.42 -9.42 4.81
C ASP A 24 -12.31 -10.32 4.23
N LEU A 25 -11.06 -10.14 4.66
CA LEU A 25 -9.92 -10.87 4.13
C LEU A 25 -9.43 -11.89 5.16
N ASN A 26 -9.25 -13.14 4.73
CA ASN A 26 -8.58 -14.15 5.54
C ASN A 26 -7.05 -13.99 5.42
N LEU A 27 -6.53 -12.91 5.97
CA LEU A 27 -5.11 -12.55 6.00
C LEU A 27 -4.73 -11.97 7.36
N THR A 28 -3.50 -12.20 7.79
CA THR A 28 -2.90 -11.46 8.92
C THR A 28 -2.38 -10.10 8.45
N PRO A 29 -2.16 -9.13 9.37
CA PRO A 29 -1.46 -7.88 9.06
C PRO A 29 -0.11 -8.08 8.37
N GLU A 30 0.67 -9.06 8.83
CA GLU A 30 1.98 -9.39 8.27
C GLU A 30 1.87 -9.94 6.84
N GLU A 31 0.91 -10.84 6.59
CA GLU A 31 0.67 -11.38 5.25
C GLU A 31 0.20 -10.29 4.28
N PHE A 32 -0.70 -9.42 4.74
CA PHE A 32 -1.20 -8.30 3.94
C PHE A 32 -0.08 -7.32 3.59
N LEU A 33 0.79 -6.98 4.54
CA LEU A 33 1.94 -6.14 4.30
C LEU A 33 2.95 -6.81 3.35
N ALA A 34 3.21 -8.10 3.53
CA ALA A 34 4.11 -8.87 2.66
C ALA A 34 3.61 -8.87 1.20
N ILE A 35 2.30 -8.92 0.97
CA ILE A 35 1.72 -8.74 -0.37
C ILE A 35 2.10 -7.37 -0.91
N ILE A 36 1.79 -6.27 -0.20
CA ILE A 36 2.08 -4.91 -0.67
C ILE A 36 3.58 -4.71 -0.97
N GLU A 37 4.44 -5.21 -0.08
CA GLU A 37 5.90 -5.15 -0.23
C GLU A 37 6.44 -6.04 -1.35
N GLY A 38 5.63 -6.97 -1.88
CA GLY A 38 6.00 -7.86 -2.97
C GLY A 38 6.86 -9.05 -2.53
N THR A 39 6.85 -9.38 -1.24
CA THR A 39 7.58 -10.51 -0.66
C THR A 39 6.73 -11.78 -0.52
N SER A 40 5.48 -11.73 -1.00
CA SER A 40 4.55 -12.86 -1.03
C SER A 40 4.39 -13.40 -2.46
N ASP A 41 4.43 -14.72 -2.63
CA ASP A 41 4.23 -15.42 -3.90
C ASP A 41 2.75 -15.60 -4.29
N ARG A 42 1.84 -15.01 -3.52
CA ARG A 42 0.39 -15.16 -3.69
C ARG A 42 -0.11 -14.41 -4.94
N LYS A 43 -1.05 -15.03 -5.67
CA LYS A 43 -1.69 -14.42 -6.85
C LYS A 43 -2.85 -13.46 -6.51
N TRP A 44 -3.64 -13.77 -5.49
CA TRP A 44 -4.78 -12.96 -5.05
C TRP A 44 -4.96 -13.02 -3.52
N PRO A 45 -5.24 -11.89 -2.84
CA PRO A 45 -5.25 -10.52 -3.38
C PRO A 45 -3.89 -10.08 -3.91
N ASP A 46 -3.91 -9.23 -4.94
CA ASP A 46 -2.70 -8.66 -5.55
C ASP A 46 -2.28 -7.34 -4.86
N ARG A 47 -1.10 -6.83 -5.22
CA ARG A 47 -0.52 -5.60 -4.66
C ARG A 47 -1.41 -4.37 -4.84
N GLY A 48 -1.98 -4.21 -6.04
CA GLY A 48 -2.83 -3.07 -6.36
C GLY A 48 -4.12 -3.11 -5.53
N PHE A 49 -4.72 -4.29 -5.40
CA PHE A 49 -5.90 -4.50 -4.57
C PHE A 49 -5.61 -4.16 -3.10
N CYS A 50 -4.53 -4.68 -2.53
CA CYS A 50 -4.17 -4.39 -1.14
C CYS A 50 -3.92 -2.90 -0.90
N VAL A 51 -3.25 -2.20 -1.82
CA VAL A 51 -3.04 -0.75 -1.72
C VAL A 51 -4.36 0.01 -1.80
N ALA A 52 -5.22 -0.31 -2.76
CA ALA A 52 -6.54 0.32 -2.86
C ALA A 52 -7.36 0.10 -1.58
N ARG A 53 -7.35 -1.12 -1.06
CA ARG A 53 -8.05 -1.48 0.18
C ARG A 53 -7.56 -0.67 1.37
N LEU A 54 -6.25 -0.49 1.48
CA LEU A 54 -5.63 0.30 2.54
C LEU A 54 -6.08 1.76 2.45
N LEU A 55 -6.00 2.37 1.26
CA LEU A 55 -6.42 3.75 1.01
C LEU A 55 -7.91 3.98 1.32
N GLU A 56 -8.77 3.00 1.05
CA GLU A 56 -10.21 3.10 1.30
C GLU A 56 -10.60 2.90 2.77
N SER A 57 -9.76 2.21 3.55
CA SER A 57 -10.13 1.77 4.89
C SER A 57 -9.37 2.50 6.00
N VAL A 58 -8.28 3.17 5.66
CA VAL A 58 -7.33 3.73 6.63
C VAL A 58 -7.00 5.17 6.27
N ASN A 59 -6.89 6.03 7.29
CA ASN A 59 -6.41 7.40 7.11
C ASN A 59 -4.96 7.40 6.58
N TRP A 60 -4.69 8.22 5.57
CA TRP A 60 -3.35 8.46 5.01
C TRP A 60 -2.24 8.61 6.06
N PHE A 61 -2.46 9.37 7.13
CA PHE A 61 -1.43 9.59 8.16
C PHE A 61 -1.04 8.31 8.91
N ASP A 62 -1.98 7.38 9.07
CA ASP A 62 -1.69 6.08 9.68
C ASP A 62 -1.03 5.13 8.66
N ILE A 63 -1.43 5.21 7.39
CA ILE A 63 -0.80 4.45 6.30
C ILE A 63 0.70 4.74 6.23
N VAL A 64 1.09 6.02 6.26
CA VAL A 64 2.51 6.42 6.11
C VAL A 64 3.39 6.05 7.31
N LYS A 65 2.81 5.68 8.45
CA LYS A 65 3.56 5.08 9.59
C LYS A 65 4.01 3.63 9.30
N ILE A 66 3.44 3.01 8.28
CA ILE A 66 3.65 1.59 7.97
C ILE A 66 4.40 1.44 6.66
N ILE A 67 3.94 2.16 5.64
CA ILE A 67 4.39 2.05 4.26
C ILE A 67 4.82 3.43 3.79
N GLU A 68 6.05 3.53 3.29
CA GLU A 68 6.56 4.78 2.74
C GLU A 68 5.69 5.25 1.55
N PRO A 69 5.37 6.56 1.46
CA PRO A 69 4.55 7.11 0.39
C PRO A 69 5.01 6.71 -1.02
N ILE A 70 6.33 6.61 -1.25
CA ILE A 70 6.89 6.23 -2.55
C ILE A 70 6.48 4.82 -2.99
N LYS A 71 6.33 3.88 -2.06
CA LYS A 71 5.91 2.51 -2.36
C LYS A 71 4.43 2.46 -2.77
N ILE A 72 3.61 3.29 -2.14
CA ILE A 72 2.19 3.43 -2.49
C ILE A 72 2.05 4.06 -3.88
N TYR A 73 2.82 5.13 -4.13
CA TYR A 73 2.87 5.78 -5.44
C TYR A 73 3.28 4.82 -6.56
N ALA A 74 4.33 4.02 -6.34
CA ALA A 74 4.80 3.04 -7.33
C ALA A 74 3.74 1.98 -7.69
N LEU A 75 2.73 1.79 -6.84
CA LEU A 75 1.61 0.88 -7.04
C LEU A 75 0.32 1.57 -7.47
N TRP A 76 0.30 2.91 -7.56
CA TRP A 76 -0.91 3.69 -7.74
C TRP A 76 -1.66 3.31 -9.01
N GLU A 77 -0.99 3.26 -10.16
CA GLU A 77 -1.64 2.91 -11.44
C GLU A 77 -2.32 1.54 -11.41
N ASN A 78 -1.71 0.58 -10.70
CA ASN A 78 -2.30 -0.76 -10.52
C ASN A 78 -3.43 -0.78 -9.49
N ALA A 79 -3.37 0.09 -8.47
CA ALA A 79 -4.36 0.20 -7.41
C ALA A 79 -5.62 0.98 -7.85
N LYS A 80 -5.45 1.98 -8.72
CA LYS A 80 -6.50 2.92 -9.14
C LYS A 80 -7.76 2.24 -9.66
N LYS A 81 -7.60 1.13 -10.39
CA LYS A 81 -8.72 0.32 -10.92
C LYS A 81 -9.58 -0.36 -9.84
N TYR A 82 -9.04 -0.52 -8.63
CA TYR A 82 -9.75 -1.14 -7.49
C TYR A 82 -10.37 -0.12 -6.54
N VAL A 83 -9.90 1.13 -6.55
CA VAL A 83 -10.45 2.21 -5.72
C VAL A 83 -11.85 2.59 -6.24
N ARG A 84 -12.82 2.61 -5.34
CA ARG A 84 -14.22 2.94 -5.61
C ARG A 84 -14.49 4.42 -5.44
N ALA A 85 -13.94 5.03 -4.38
CA ALA A 85 -14.17 6.44 -4.09
C ALA A 85 -13.36 7.38 -5.01
N ASP A 86 -14.04 8.22 -5.77
CA ASP A 86 -13.39 9.14 -6.71
C ASP A 86 -12.55 10.21 -6.01
N SER A 87 -12.96 10.67 -4.82
CA SER A 87 -12.17 11.60 -4.01
C SER A 87 -10.79 11.04 -3.63
N ILE A 88 -10.69 9.73 -3.38
CA ILE A 88 -9.40 9.06 -3.13
C ILE A 88 -8.57 9.03 -4.41
N LYS A 89 -9.19 8.75 -5.56
CA LYS A 89 -8.49 8.76 -6.86
C LYS A 89 -7.92 10.13 -7.17
N GLU A 90 -8.72 11.18 -7.02
CA GLU A 90 -8.30 12.56 -7.25
C GLU A 90 -7.16 12.96 -6.31
N GLY A 91 -7.29 12.64 -5.02
CA GLY A 91 -6.26 12.90 -4.02
C GLY A 91 -4.94 12.18 -4.33
N MET A 92 -5.00 10.90 -4.70
CA MET A 92 -3.82 10.12 -5.08
C MET A 92 -3.22 10.57 -6.41
N ASP A 93 -4.02 10.94 -7.42
CA ASP A 93 -3.53 11.52 -8.66
C ASP A 93 -2.78 12.83 -8.40
N PHE A 94 -3.30 13.68 -7.50
CA PHE A 94 -2.63 14.89 -7.08
C PHE A 94 -1.31 14.60 -6.35
N ALA A 95 -1.34 13.74 -5.31
CA ALA A 95 -0.15 13.37 -4.55
C ALA A 95 0.94 12.75 -5.43
N SER A 96 0.53 11.89 -6.38
CA SER A 96 1.39 11.28 -7.39
C SER A 96 2.16 12.31 -8.22
N ARG A 97 1.48 13.37 -8.67
CA ARG A 97 2.12 14.46 -9.44
C ARG A 97 3.13 15.24 -8.60
N ILE A 98 2.87 15.43 -7.30
CA ILE A 98 3.79 16.13 -6.40
C ILE A 98 5.02 15.27 -6.08
N LEU A 99 4.83 13.99 -5.78
CA LEU A 99 5.92 13.05 -5.51
C LEU A 99 6.80 12.88 -6.75
N GLN A 100 6.21 12.79 -7.94
CA GLN A 100 6.97 12.72 -9.19
C GLN A 100 7.90 13.95 -9.36
N LYS A 101 7.41 15.16 -9.04
CA LYS A 101 8.20 16.40 -9.12
C LYS A 101 9.34 16.46 -8.11
N ASN A 102 9.19 15.84 -6.95
CA ASN A 102 10.18 15.92 -5.86
C ASN A 102 11.24 14.82 -5.91
N TYR A 103 10.98 13.70 -6.59
CA TYR A 103 11.86 12.52 -6.60
C TYR A 103 12.48 12.20 -7.97
N LEU A 104 12.08 12.87 -9.05
CA LEU A 104 12.76 12.79 -10.35
C LEU A 104 13.41 14.14 -10.67
N PRO A 105 14.72 14.19 -11.02
CA PRO A 105 15.29 15.41 -11.56
C PRO A 105 14.52 15.77 -12.83
N SER A 106 14.22 17.07 -13.01
CA SER A 106 13.62 17.59 -14.24
C SER A 106 14.41 17.03 -15.43
N PRO A 107 13.75 16.53 -16.49
CA PRO A 107 14.46 16.30 -17.75
C PRO A 107 15.03 17.66 -18.16
N GLY A 108 16.35 17.79 -18.04
CA GLY A 108 17.12 18.88 -18.61
C GLY A 108 17.31 18.67 -20.09
#